data_AF-A0A8T0YZ14-F1
#
_entry.id   AF-A0A8T0YZ14-F1
#
_cell.length_a   1.000
_cell.length_b   1.000
_cell.length_c   1.000
_cell.angle_alpha   90.00
_cell.angle_beta   90.00
_cell.angle_gamma   90.00
#
_symmetry.space_group_name_H-M   'P 1'
#
loop_
_entity.id
_entity.type
_entity.pdbx_description
1 polymer ?
#
loop_
_entity_poly.entity_id
_entity_poly.type
_entity_poly.pdbx_seq_one_letter_code
_entity_poly.pdbx_strand_id
1 'polypeptide(L)'
;MLTCVAYGDWSRRDGIKVHAPSPVKGLKEALRKRAMVASMDEFRTSKLCSQCHQSLSSMQYPTPVFPKGVQKPKRRKMKGKVLPRDWSRAEIKSKHCHVVLRCENEDCEARYWDRDVNAAINMLELLKSEVQGRGRMEPFRRS
;
A
#
# COMPACT_ATOMS: atom_id res chain seq x y z
N MET A 1 27.55 -9.02 9.32
CA MET A 1 26.49 -7.99 9.26
C MET A 1 25.19 -8.65 9.70
N LEU A 2 24.54 -8.14 10.75
CA LEU A 2 23.28 -8.73 11.25
C LEU A 2 22.11 -8.03 10.55
N THR A 3 21.49 -8.69 9.58
CA THR A 3 20.32 -8.15 8.88
C THR A 3 19.05 -8.53 9.66
N CYS A 4 18.25 -7.52 9.99
CA CYS A 4 16.93 -7.69 10.59
C CYS A 4 15.84 -7.29 9.58
N VAL A 5 14.79 -8.08 9.49
CA VAL A 5 13.63 -7.84 8.63
C VAL A 5 12.39 -7.76 9.52
N ALA A 6 11.75 -6.59 9.55
CA ALA A 6 10.40 -6.43 10.08
C ALA A 6 9.39 -7.10 9.14
N TYR A 7 8.53 -7.94 9.68
CA TYR A 7 7.46 -8.60 8.95
C TYR A 7 6.13 -8.35 9.67
N GLY A 8 5.20 -7.72 8.98
CA GLY A 8 3.89 -7.38 9.52
C GLY A 8 2.98 -8.59 9.81
N ASP A 9 2.21 -8.52 10.89
CA ASP A 9 1.30 -9.57 11.35
C ASP A 9 -0.19 -9.25 11.14
N TRP A 10 -0.53 -8.73 9.94
CA TRP A 10 -1.88 -8.36 9.55
C TRP A 10 -2.99 -9.22 10.20
N SER A 11 -3.85 -8.54 10.98
CA SER A 11 -4.80 -9.21 11.88
C SER A 11 -5.87 -10.05 11.19
N ARG A 12 -6.04 -9.90 9.87
CA ARG A 12 -7.07 -10.62 9.11
C ARG A 12 -6.54 -11.94 8.58
N ARG A 13 -7.18 -13.04 9.00
CA ARG A 13 -6.78 -14.41 8.62
C ARG A 13 -7.40 -14.92 7.31
N ASP A 14 -8.50 -14.32 6.86
CA ASP A 14 -9.27 -14.79 5.69
C ASP A 14 -8.68 -14.39 4.33
N GLY A 15 -7.48 -13.80 4.33
CA GLY A 15 -6.85 -13.27 3.12
C GLY A 15 -7.61 -12.10 2.49
N ILE A 16 -7.17 -11.71 1.29
CA ILE A 16 -7.86 -10.68 0.49
C ILE A 16 -8.88 -11.38 -0.40
N LYS A 17 -10.15 -10.96 -0.33
CA LYS A 17 -11.23 -11.51 -1.17
C LYS A 17 -10.82 -11.53 -2.65
N VAL A 18 -11.13 -12.62 -3.37
CA VAL A 18 -10.85 -12.83 -4.81
C VAL A 18 -9.38 -13.11 -5.13
N HIS A 19 -8.45 -12.98 -4.17
CA HIS A 19 -7.04 -13.27 -4.37
C HIS A 19 -6.66 -14.60 -3.74
N ALA A 20 -5.67 -15.28 -4.34
CA ALA A 20 -5.05 -16.46 -3.73
C ALA A 20 -4.37 -16.06 -2.41
N PRO A 21 -4.33 -16.96 -1.40
CA PRO A 21 -3.60 -16.70 -0.17
C PRO A 21 -2.12 -16.41 -0.44
N SER A 22 -1.59 -15.36 0.18
CA SER A 22 -0.16 -15.05 0.10
C SER A 22 0.67 -16.17 0.75
N PRO A 23 1.85 -16.54 0.19
CA PRO A 23 2.70 -17.61 0.72
C PRO A 23 3.50 -17.19 1.96
N VAL A 24 2.84 -16.58 2.95
CA VAL A 24 3.44 -15.93 4.13
C VAL A 24 4.34 -16.89 4.92
N LYS A 25 3.89 -18.14 5.12
CA LYS A 25 4.66 -19.13 5.89
C LYS A 25 5.98 -19.46 5.22
N GLY A 26 5.95 -19.85 3.94
CA GLY A 26 7.16 -20.19 3.18
C GLY A 26 8.10 -19.01 3.01
N LEU A 27 7.57 -17.80 2.79
CA LEU A 27 8.38 -16.58 2.71
C LEU A 27 9.08 -16.28 4.04
N LYS A 28 8.38 -16.34 5.18
CA LYS A 28 8.98 -16.16 6.52
C LYS A 28 10.07 -17.20 6.79
N GLU A 29 9.84 -18.47 6.46
CA GLU A 29 10.84 -19.53 6.60
C GLU A 29 12.08 -19.29 5.74
N ALA A 30 11.89 -18.88 4.48
CA ALA A 30 13.00 -18.55 3.58
C ALA A 30 13.82 -17.35 4.08
N LEU A 31 13.16 -16.32 4.62
CA LEU A 31 13.82 -15.14 5.18
C LEU A 31 14.63 -15.49 6.44
N ARG A 32 14.09 -16.32 7.34
CA ARG A 32 14.77 -16.76 8.58
C ARG A 32 16.09 -17.50 8.33
N LYS A 33 16.27 -18.11 7.16
CA LYS A 33 17.54 -18.75 6.78
C LYS A 33 18.67 -17.74 6.50
N ARG A 34 18.35 -16.45 6.33
CA ARG A 34 19.30 -15.41 5.88
C ARG A 34 19.32 -14.16 6.77
N ALA A 35 18.26 -13.93 7.54
CA ALA A 35 18.10 -12.73 8.37
C ALA A 35 17.29 -13.05 9.63
N MET A 36 17.46 -12.22 10.65
CA MET A 36 16.53 -12.20 11.79
C MET A 36 15.19 -11.64 11.32
N VAL A 37 14.10 -12.36 11.55
CA VAL A 37 12.75 -11.92 11.15
C VAL A 37 11.94 -11.57 12.38
N ALA A 38 11.68 -10.29 12.57
CA ALA A 38 10.87 -9.77 13.67
C ALA A 38 9.42 -9.61 13.22
N SER A 39 8.47 -10.19 13.97
CA SER A 39 7.04 -10.00 13.70
C SER A 39 6.58 -8.69 14.33
N MET A 40 5.96 -7.81 13.54
CA MET A 40 5.58 -6.45 13.98
C MET A 40 4.08 -6.22 13.87
N ASP A 41 3.49 -5.59 14.88
CA ASP A 41 2.11 -5.11 14.83
C ASP A 41 1.98 -3.96 13.83
N GLU A 42 1.22 -4.20 12.76
CA GLU A 42 0.99 -3.24 11.68
C GLU A 42 -0.03 -2.13 12.03
N PHE A 43 -0.55 -2.09 13.26
CA PHE A 43 -1.59 -1.14 13.64
C PHE A 43 -1.26 0.31 13.23
N ARG A 44 -2.16 0.88 12.40
CA ARG A 44 -2.10 2.25 11.83
C ARG A 44 -0.87 2.59 10.97
N THR A 45 0.04 1.64 10.71
CA THR A 45 1.24 1.89 9.89
C THR A 45 0.91 2.38 8.48
N SER A 46 -0.18 1.92 7.87
CA SER A 46 -0.62 2.40 6.55
C SER A 46 -1.51 3.66 6.60
N LYS A 47 -1.87 4.14 7.80
CA LYS A 47 -2.86 5.21 8.01
C LYS A 47 -2.24 6.53 8.45
N LEU A 48 -1.03 6.50 9.01
CA LEU A 48 -0.32 7.68 9.47
C LEU A 48 0.86 7.97 8.55
N CYS A 49 1.11 9.25 8.31
CA CYS A 49 2.24 9.74 7.52
C CYS A 49 3.55 9.37 8.21
N SER A 50 4.48 8.77 7.47
CA SER A 50 5.81 8.41 8.00
C SER A 50 6.74 9.60 8.25
N GLN A 51 6.37 10.81 7.84
CA GLN A 51 7.15 12.02 8.15
C GLN A 51 6.62 12.79 9.36
N CYS A 52 5.29 12.90 9.52
CA CYS A 52 4.70 13.77 10.53
C CYS A 52 3.67 13.07 11.43
N HIS A 53 3.43 11.78 11.23
CA HIS A 53 2.46 10.96 11.97
C HIS A 53 1.00 11.44 11.95
N GLN A 54 0.67 12.41 11.10
CA GLN A 54 -0.70 12.84 10.86
C GLN A 54 -1.46 11.83 9.99
N SER A 55 -2.78 11.80 10.10
CA SER A 55 -3.66 10.95 9.31
C SER A 55 -3.47 11.12 7.80
N LEU A 56 -3.61 10.00 7.10
CA LEU A 56 -3.62 9.92 5.64
C LEU A 56 -5.04 9.67 5.13
N SER A 57 -5.47 10.45 4.15
CA SER A 57 -6.78 10.34 3.51
C SER A 57 -6.69 9.69 2.12
N SER A 58 -7.77 9.02 1.72
CA SER A 58 -7.86 8.42 0.38
C SER A 58 -8.07 9.50 -0.67
N MET A 59 -7.35 9.38 -1.79
CA MET A 59 -7.51 10.25 -2.94
C MET A 59 -8.57 9.74 -3.91
N GLN A 60 -9.21 10.65 -4.64
CA GLN A 60 -10.00 10.32 -5.82
C GLN A 60 -9.35 10.92 -7.05
N TYR A 61 -9.43 10.21 -8.18
CA TYR A 61 -8.88 10.68 -9.45
C TYR A 61 -9.90 10.50 -10.59
N PRO A 62 -9.96 11.46 -11.53
CA PRO A 62 -10.82 11.36 -12.69
C PRO A 62 -10.33 10.22 -13.59
N THR A 63 -11.21 9.26 -13.88
CA THR A 63 -10.90 8.10 -14.72
C THR A 63 -11.94 7.96 -15.83
N PRO A 64 -11.52 7.73 -17.09
CA PRO A 64 -12.44 7.38 -18.16
C PRO A 64 -13.05 6.00 -17.91
N VAL A 65 -14.36 5.94 -17.87
CA VAL A 65 -15.14 4.72 -17.68
C VAL A 65 -16.19 4.58 -18.78
N PHE A 66 -16.39 3.36 -19.25
CA PHE A 66 -17.44 3.07 -20.21
C PHE A 66 -18.75 2.81 -19.46
N PRO A 67 -19.87 3.42 -19.88
CA PRO A 67 -21.18 3.18 -19.28
C PRO A 67 -21.58 1.70 -19.35
N LYS A 68 -22.47 1.28 -18.45
CA LYS A 68 -23.06 -0.07 -18.50
C LYS A 68 -23.75 -0.25 -19.86
N GLY A 69 -23.51 -1.39 -20.51
CA GLY A 69 -24.04 -1.69 -21.85
C GLY A 69 -23.15 -1.21 -23.00
N VAL A 70 -22.17 -0.32 -22.75
CA VAL A 70 -21.18 0.05 -23.77
C VAL A 70 -19.98 -0.89 -23.69
N GLN A 71 -19.73 -1.63 -24.77
CA GLN A 71 -18.55 -2.49 -24.84
C GLN A 71 -17.27 -1.66 -24.86
N LYS A 72 -16.33 -1.99 -23.98
CA LYS A 72 -14.99 -1.42 -24.01
C LYS A 72 -14.30 -1.77 -25.34
N PRO A 73 -13.67 -0.80 -26.03
CA PRO A 73 -12.94 -1.05 -27.26
C PRO A 73 -11.81 -2.06 -26.98
N LYS A 74 -11.82 -3.17 -27.72
CA LYS A 74 -10.77 -4.18 -27.63
C LYS A 74 -9.45 -3.60 -28.15
N ARG A 75 -8.33 -4.06 -27.58
CA ARG A 75 -7.00 -3.70 -28.10
C ARG A 75 -6.84 -4.32 -29.49
N ARG A 76 -6.60 -3.50 -30.51
CA ARG A 76 -6.39 -3.95 -31.89
C ARG A 76 -4.94 -3.74 -32.30
N LYS A 77 -4.42 -4.64 -33.14
CA LYS A 77 -3.14 -4.51 -33.81
C LYS A 77 -3.35 -4.60 -35.31
N MET A 78 -2.62 -3.80 -36.08
CA MET A 78 -2.61 -3.85 -37.54
C MET A 78 -1.15 -3.79 -38.02
N LYS A 79 -0.72 -4.77 -38.81
CA LYS A 79 0.68 -4.89 -39.28
C LYS A 79 1.70 -4.73 -38.14
N GLY A 80 1.45 -5.39 -37.00
CA GLY A 80 2.29 -5.33 -35.79
C GLY A 80 2.14 -4.07 -34.93
N LYS A 81 1.54 -2.98 -35.44
CA LYS A 81 1.35 -1.73 -34.68
C LYS A 81 0.06 -1.77 -33.85
N VAL A 82 0.14 -1.35 -32.59
CA VAL A 82 -1.03 -1.22 -31.70
C VAL A 82 -1.80 0.04 -32.10
N LEU A 83 -3.08 -0.11 -32.43
CA LEU A 83 -3.95 1.02 -32.74
C LEU A 83 -4.45 1.70 -31.45
N PRO A 84 -4.63 3.03 -31.45
CA PRO A 84 -5.29 3.73 -30.35
C PRO A 84 -6.67 3.14 -30.06
N ARG A 85 -7.05 3.10 -28.79
CA ARG A 85 -8.43 2.75 -28.40
C ARG A 85 -9.30 3.99 -28.57
N ASP A 86 -10.49 3.78 -29.11
CA ASP A 86 -11.50 4.83 -29.20
C ASP A 86 -12.15 5.07 -27.83
N TRP A 87 -11.83 6.20 -27.22
CA TRP A 87 -12.37 6.62 -25.92
C TRP A 87 -13.50 7.65 -26.04
N SER A 88 -14.00 7.94 -27.25
CA SER A 88 -15.06 8.95 -27.49
C SER A 88 -16.32 8.73 -26.65
N ARG A 89 -16.67 7.46 -26.38
CA ARG A 89 -17.86 7.06 -25.59
C ARG A 89 -17.58 6.88 -24.10
N ALA A 90 -16.37 7.21 -23.63
CA ALA A 90 -16.03 7.11 -22.22
C ALA A 90 -16.49 8.36 -21.46
N GLU A 91 -17.06 8.16 -20.29
CA GLU A 91 -17.41 9.22 -19.35
C GLU A 91 -16.30 9.38 -18.32
N ILE A 92 -16.03 10.60 -17.86
CA ILE A 92 -15.13 10.83 -16.73
C ILE A 92 -15.89 10.61 -15.43
N LYS A 93 -15.42 9.67 -14.60
CA LYS A 93 -15.94 9.48 -13.24
C LYS A 93 -14.81 9.54 -12.23
N SER A 94 -15.15 10.07 -11.05
CA SER A 94 -14.24 10.06 -9.91
C SER A 94 -14.14 8.63 -9.34
N LYS A 95 -12.92 8.16 -9.09
CA LYS A 95 -12.65 6.86 -8.48
C LYS A 95 -11.65 6.98 -7.35
N HIS A 96 -11.87 6.22 -6.28
CA HIS A 96 -10.90 6.11 -5.19
C HIS A 96 -9.60 5.44 -5.69
N CYS A 97 -8.47 6.05 -5.34
CA CYS A 97 -7.16 5.43 -5.41
C CYS A 97 -6.88 4.78 -4.06
N HIS A 98 -6.77 3.45 -4.05
CA HIS A 98 -6.39 2.73 -2.83
C HIS A 98 -4.88 2.69 -2.60
N VAL A 99 -4.09 2.88 -3.66
CA VAL A 99 -2.63 2.77 -3.65
C VAL A 99 -1.98 4.06 -3.14
N VAL A 100 -2.54 5.22 -3.51
CA VAL A 100 -1.98 6.53 -3.14
C VAL A 100 -2.86 7.19 -2.07
N LEU A 101 -2.20 7.71 -1.04
CA LEU A 101 -2.81 8.43 0.07
C LEU A 101 -2.28 9.87 0.13
N ARG A 102 -3.08 10.80 0.65
CA ARG A 102 -2.69 12.20 0.87
C ARG A 102 -2.48 12.43 2.37
N CYS A 103 -1.39 13.10 2.73
CA CYS A 103 -1.24 13.64 4.08
C CYS A 103 -2.22 14.79 4.31
N GLU A 104 -2.91 14.75 5.46
CA GLU A 104 -3.82 15.82 5.87
C GLU A 104 -3.09 17.06 6.40
N ASN A 105 -1.81 16.92 6.75
CA ASN A 105 -0.97 18.06 7.13
C ASN A 105 -0.51 18.84 5.89
N GLU A 106 -0.93 20.09 5.77
CA GLU A 106 -0.59 20.97 4.63
C GLU A 106 0.90 21.35 4.60
N ASP A 107 1.53 21.39 5.77
CA ASP A 107 2.95 21.73 5.93
C ASP A 107 3.87 20.51 5.72
N CYS A 108 3.32 19.32 5.48
CA CYS A 108 4.12 18.12 5.26
C CYS A 108 4.64 18.06 3.81
N GLU A 109 5.96 18.01 3.66
CA GLU A 109 6.64 17.96 2.35
C GLU A 109 6.27 16.72 1.53
N ALA A 110 6.06 15.57 2.16
CA ALA A 110 5.72 14.34 1.43
C ALA A 110 4.44 14.49 0.59
N ARG A 111 3.42 15.20 1.11
CA ARG A 111 2.06 15.42 0.55
C ARG A 111 1.27 14.17 0.17
N TYR A 112 1.87 13.25 -0.58
CA TYR A 112 1.33 12.00 -1.09
C TYR A 112 2.24 10.82 -0.75
N TRP A 113 1.63 9.67 -0.52
CA TRP A 113 2.33 8.43 -0.24
C TRP A 113 1.79 7.28 -1.07
N ASP A 114 2.68 6.46 -1.60
CA ASP A 114 2.33 5.05 -1.84
C ASP A 114 2.06 4.40 -0.48
N ARG A 115 0.88 3.77 -0.35
CA ARG A 115 0.38 3.18 0.90
C ARG A 115 1.36 2.15 1.47
N ASP A 116 1.90 1.30 0.61
CA ASP A 116 2.72 0.17 1.04
C ASP A 116 4.13 0.66 1.41
N VAL A 117 4.67 1.63 0.66
CA VAL A 117 5.93 2.30 1.01
C VAL A 117 5.83 3.01 2.36
N ASN A 118 4.77 3.78 2.59
CA ASN A 118 4.56 4.49 3.85
C ASN A 118 4.44 3.52 5.03
N ALA A 119 3.68 2.43 4.87
CA ALA A 119 3.57 1.39 5.88
C ALA A 119 4.93 0.75 6.20
N ALA A 120 5.74 0.46 5.18
CA ALA A 120 7.07 -0.11 5.37
C ALA A 120 8.03 0.83 6.12
N ILE A 121 8.00 2.13 5.84
CA ILE A 121 8.82 3.12 6.56
C ILE A 121 8.41 3.18 8.03
N ASN A 122 7.11 3.25 8.32
CA ASN A 122 6.60 3.23 9.70
C ASN A 122 6.98 1.94 10.44
N MET A 123 6.88 0.77 9.80
CA MET A 123 7.32 -0.50 10.40
C MET A 123 8.81 -0.51 10.71
N LEU A 124 9.64 0.06 9.83
CA LEU A 124 11.08 0.17 10.06
C LEU A 124 11.38 1.06 11.28
N GLU A 125 10.68 2.18 11.42
CA GLU A 125 10.86 3.08 12.55
C GLU A 125 10.42 2.45 13.87
N LEU A 126 9.30 1.72 13.87
CA LEU A 126 8.86 0.95 15.02
C LEU A 126 9.88 -0.10 15.44
N LEU A 127 10.41 -0.87 14.48
CA LEU A 127 11.46 -1.84 14.74
C LEU A 127 12.72 -1.17 15.35
N LYS A 128 13.14 -0.02 14.82
CA LYS A 128 14.27 0.73 15.38
C LYS A 128 14.01 1.16 16.82
N SER A 129 12.82 1.67 17.11
CA SER A 129 12.41 2.08 18.46
C SER A 129 12.43 0.92 19.46
N GLU A 130 11.93 -0.25 19.05
CA GLU A 130 11.95 -1.47 19.87
C GLU A 130 13.37 -1.98 20.13
N VAL A 131 14.21 -2.02 19.09
CA VAL A 131 15.63 -2.43 19.23
C VAL A 131 16.40 -1.47 20.15
N GLN A 132 16.02 -0.20 20.19
CA GLN A 132 16.60 0.81 21.09
C GLN A 132 16.00 0.79 22.51
N GLY A 133 15.04 -0.09 22.80
CA GLY A 133 14.40 -0.19 24.11
C GLY A 133 13.42 0.95 24.42
N ARG A 134 13.05 1.78 23.43
CA ARG A 134 12.08 2.89 23.60
C ARG A 134 10.62 2.43 23.55
N GLY A 135 10.41 1.17 23.15
CA GLY A 135 9.08 0.59 22.99
C GLY A 135 8.34 1.17 21.78
N ARG A 136 7.02 0.95 21.76
CA ARG A 136 6.17 1.36 20.64
C ARG A 136 5.86 2.86 20.69
N MET A 137 6.08 3.54 19.57
CA MET A 137 5.78 4.96 19.40
C MET A 137 4.29 5.26 19.62
N GLU A 138 3.98 6.35 20.34
CA GLU A 138 2.62 6.74 20.74
C GLU A 138 1.58 6.69 19.61
N PRO A 139 1.82 7.26 18.40
CA PRO A 139 0.80 7.31 17.35
C PRO A 139 0.33 5.93 16.87
N PHE A 140 1.15 4.90 17.08
CA PHE A 140 0.92 3.53 16.64
C PHE A 140 0.48 2.60 17.76
N ARG A 141 0.28 3.08 19.00
CA ARG A 141 -0.26 2.26 20.08
C ARG A 141 -1.74 1.97 19.86
N ARG A 142 -2.18 0.79 20.28
CA ARG A 142 -3.60 0.45 20.36
C ARG A 142 -4.20 1.16 21.59
N SER A 143 -5.27 1.90 21.38
CA SER A 143 -6.11 2.48 22.44
C SER A 143 -6.97 1.41 23.10
#